data_AF-A0A2S6YYR3-F1
#
_entry.id   AF-A0A2S6YYR3-F1
#
_cell.length_a   1.000
_cell.length_b   1.000
_cell.length_c   1.000
_cell.angle_alpha   90.00
_cell.angle_beta   90.00
_cell.angle_gamma   90.00
#
_symmetry.space_group_name_H-M   'P 1'
#
loop_
_entity.id
_entity.type
_entity.pdbx_description
1 polymer ?
#
loop_
_entity_poly.entity_id
_entity_poly.type
_entity_poly.pdbx_seq_one_letter_code
_entity_poly.pdbx_strand_id
1 'polypeptide(L)'
;RYAHTASGGDGNYDLTFVDGALTIDKASATVTANSGRTLYTGLAQRVDGFAASGLVNGEDASVLTGVITRGGQGRNAGRYAHTASGGDGNYDLTFVDGALTIDKA
;
A
#
# COMPACT_ATOMS: atom_id res chain seq x y z
N ARG A 1 6.72 -1.61 18.89
CA ARG A 1 6.74 -1.12 20.29
C ARG A 1 8.17 -1.23 20.80
N TYR A 2 8.70 -0.16 21.39
CA TYR A 2 10.06 -0.09 21.90
C TYR A 2 10.01 0.14 23.41
N ALA A 3 10.74 -0.67 24.18
CA ALA A 3 10.83 -0.52 25.62
C ALA A 3 11.88 0.56 25.95
N HIS A 4 11.54 1.45 26.87
CA HIS A 4 12.46 2.44 27.42
C HIS A 4 12.67 2.12 28.89
N THR A 5 13.82 1.53 29.19
CA THR A 5 14.16 1.07 30.53
C THR A 5 15.08 2.07 31.21
N ALA A 6 14.86 2.27 32.50
CA ALA A 6 15.76 3.04 33.36
C ALA A 6 16.43 2.08 34.34
N SER A 7 17.71 2.32 34.63
CA SER A 7 18.47 1.53 35.60
C SER A 7 19.47 2.39 36.34
N GLY A 8 19.80 1.98 37.56
CA GLY A 8 20.72 2.69 38.45
C GLY A 8 20.65 2.11 39.87
N GLY A 9 21.51 2.60 40.74
CA GLY A 9 21.51 2.26 42.17
C GLY A 9 21.81 3.49 43.01
N ASP A 10 21.31 3.49 44.23
CA ASP A 10 21.62 4.49 45.24
C ASP A 10 22.01 3.78 46.54
N GLY A 11 22.97 4.34 47.28
CA GLY A 11 23.49 3.72 48.51
C GLY A 11 22.58 3.88 49.73
N ASN A 12 21.59 4.78 49.66
CA ASN A 12 20.70 5.13 50.75
C ASN A 12 19.23 4.81 50.45
N TYR A 13 18.88 4.49 49.19
CA TYR A 13 17.51 4.21 48.78
C TYR A 13 17.39 2.95 47.90
N ASP A 14 16.34 2.18 48.15
CA ASP A 14 15.89 1.13 47.24
C ASP A 14 15.16 1.77 46.06
N LEU A 15 15.78 1.71 44.88
CA LEU A 15 15.21 2.23 43.66
C LEU A 15 14.30 1.19 43.00
N THR A 16 13.12 1.62 42.58
CA THR A 16 12.25 0.86 41.69
C THR A 16 12.11 1.61 40.38
N PHE A 17 12.25 0.88 39.27
CA PHE A 17 12.12 1.44 37.93
C PHE A 17 10.88 0.87 37.27
N VAL A 18 10.13 1.76 36.63
CA VAL A 18 8.99 1.39 35.80
C VAL A 18 9.36 1.67 34.37
N ASP A 19 9.32 0.64 33.54
CA ASP A 19 9.65 0.77 32.13
C ASP A 19 8.58 1.58 31.39
N GLY A 20 9.03 2.53 30.58
CA GLY A 20 8.21 3.20 29.59
C GLY A 20 8.12 2.40 28.30
N ALA A 21 7.21 2.79 27.41
CA ALA A 21 7.17 2.24 26.05
C ALA A 21 6.78 3.29 25.02
N LEU A 22 7.39 3.19 23.83
CA LEU A 22 7.02 3.93 22.63
C LEU A 22 6.30 2.99 21.66
N THR A 23 5.10 3.37 21.25
CA THR A 23 4.35 2.72 20.17
C THR A 23 4.41 3.61 18.93
N ILE A 24 4.75 3.02 17.80
CA ILE A 24 4.69 3.66 16.49
C ILE A 24 3.66 2.87 15.71
N ASP A 25 2.52 3.49 15.47
CA ASP A 25 1.45 2.91 14.67
C ASP A 25 1.76 3.06 13.19
N LYS A 26 1.16 2.19 12.38
CA LYS A 26 1.27 2.29 10.92
C LYS A 26 0.57 3.54 10.41
N ALA A 27 1.10 4.10 9.34
CA ALA A 27 0.42 5.15 8.59
C ALA A 27 -0.68 4.54 7.71
N SER A 28 -1.70 5.31 7.33
CA SER A 28 -2.72 4.85 6.39
C SER A 28 -2.38 5.28 4.97
N ALA A 29 -2.49 4.37 4.00
CA ALA A 29 -2.33 4.69 2.59
C ALA A 29 -3.41 4.01 1.73
N THR A 30 -3.72 4.63 0.60
CA THR A 30 -4.67 4.10 -0.40
C THR A 30 -3.92 3.77 -1.68
N VAL A 31 -4.05 2.52 -2.11
CA VAL A 31 -3.54 1.98 -3.36
C VAL A 31 -4.67 1.93 -4.36
N THR A 32 -4.49 2.56 -5.52
CA THR A 32 -5.46 2.55 -6.62
C THR A 32 -4.86 1.83 -7.82
N ALA A 33 -5.45 0.71 -8.22
CA ALA A 33 -5.05 0.01 -9.43
C ALA A 33 -5.34 0.91 -10.65
N ASN A 34 -4.41 0.94 -11.62
CA ASN A 34 -4.54 1.84 -12.75
C ASN A 34 -5.76 1.52 -13.63
N SER A 35 -6.35 2.55 -14.21
CA SER A 35 -7.44 2.42 -15.18
C SER A 35 -6.99 2.91 -16.55
N GLY A 36 -7.53 2.30 -17.60
CA GLY A 36 -7.22 2.65 -18.98
C GLY A 36 -8.45 2.52 -19.88
N ARG A 37 -8.45 3.28 -20.97
CA ARG A 37 -9.49 3.21 -22.01
C ARG A 37 -8.83 3.20 -23.39
N THR A 38 -9.33 2.34 -24.27
CA THR A 38 -8.78 2.13 -25.61
C THR A 38 -9.88 1.69 -26.58
N LEU A 39 -9.60 1.75 -27.89
CA LEU A 39 -10.48 1.24 -28.93
C LEU A 39 -10.16 -0.23 -29.26
N TYR A 40 -11.13 -0.98 -29.77
CA TYR A 40 -10.89 -2.34 -30.26
C TYR A 40 -9.93 -2.35 -31.46
N THR A 41 -8.80 -3.03 -31.32
CA THR A 41 -7.75 -3.15 -32.37
C THR A 41 -7.59 -4.58 -32.91
N GLY A 42 -8.33 -5.55 -32.37
CA GLY A 42 -8.14 -6.96 -32.67
C GLY A 42 -6.92 -7.63 -32.01
N LEU A 43 -6.12 -6.88 -31.25
CA LEU A 43 -4.97 -7.36 -30.47
C LEU A 43 -5.28 -7.39 -28.97
N ALA A 44 -4.44 -8.09 -28.20
CA ALA A 44 -4.51 -8.05 -26.73
C ALA A 44 -4.06 -6.67 -26.22
N GLN A 45 -4.79 -6.14 -25.24
CA GLN A 45 -4.60 -4.82 -24.65
C GLN A 45 -4.58 -4.95 -23.13
N ARG A 46 -3.81 -4.08 -22.45
CA ARG A 46 -3.56 -4.20 -21.01
C ARG A 46 -3.34 -2.82 -20.38
N VAL A 47 -3.76 -2.69 -19.13
CA VAL A 47 -3.32 -1.68 -18.17
C VAL A 47 -2.60 -2.38 -17.02
N ASP A 48 -1.52 -1.76 -16.53
CA ASP A 48 -0.66 -2.29 -15.48
C ASP A 48 -0.38 -1.25 -14.41
N GLY A 49 0.11 -1.72 -13.26
CA GLY A 49 0.58 -0.88 -12.17
C GLY A 49 -0.53 -0.26 -11.32
N PHE A 50 -0.10 0.55 -10.36
CA PHE A 50 -0.97 1.24 -9.42
C PHE A 50 -0.37 2.58 -9.05
N ALA A 51 -1.20 3.45 -8.49
CA ALA A 51 -0.79 4.66 -7.80
C ALA A 51 -1.07 4.53 -6.30
N ALA A 52 -0.34 5.27 -5.48
CA ALA A 52 -0.55 5.32 -4.04
C ALA A 52 -0.69 6.77 -3.55
N SER A 53 -1.48 6.96 -2.51
CA SER A 53 -1.66 8.24 -1.81
C SER A 53 -1.71 8.01 -0.30
N GLY A 54 -1.43 9.05 0.49
CA GLY A 54 -1.30 8.94 1.95
C GLY A 54 0.09 8.47 2.42
N LEU A 55 1.04 8.30 1.50
CA LEU A 55 2.44 8.05 1.85
C LEU A 55 3.06 9.30 2.49
N VAL A 56 3.96 9.09 3.45
CA VAL A 56 4.56 10.15 4.25
C VAL A 56 5.96 10.53 3.75
N ASN A 57 6.48 11.67 4.18
CA ASN A 57 7.87 12.10 3.95
C ASN A 57 8.32 12.15 2.47
N GLY A 58 7.38 12.33 1.54
CA GLY A 58 7.69 12.39 0.11
C GLY A 58 7.96 11.03 -0.52
N GLU A 59 7.62 9.93 0.16
CA GLU A 59 7.64 8.60 -0.42
C GLU A 59 6.66 8.47 -1.60
N ASP A 60 6.93 7.51 -2.49
CA ASP A 60 6.09 7.17 -3.62
C ASP A 60 5.73 5.67 -3.62
N ALA A 61 4.92 5.24 -4.60
CA ALA A 61 4.41 3.89 -4.69
C ALA A 61 5.50 2.79 -4.72
N SER A 62 6.77 3.12 -5.03
CA SER A 62 7.87 2.16 -5.05
C SER A 62 8.21 1.57 -3.68
N VAL A 63 7.86 2.23 -2.58
CA VAL A 63 8.10 1.68 -1.23
C VAL A 63 7.17 0.51 -0.91
N LEU A 64 6.01 0.42 -1.59
CA LEU A 64 5.00 -0.61 -1.37
C LEU A 64 5.32 -1.91 -2.14
N THR A 65 6.48 -2.49 -1.86
CA THR A 65 7.01 -3.68 -2.57
C THR A 65 6.16 -4.94 -2.39
N GLY A 66 5.30 -5.00 -1.37
CA GLY A 66 4.36 -6.10 -1.11
C GLY A 66 3.03 -6.00 -1.88
N VAL A 67 2.83 -4.96 -2.69
CA VAL A 67 1.61 -4.74 -3.48
C VAL A 67 1.73 -5.35 -4.86
N ILE A 68 0.69 -6.07 -5.29
CA ILE A 68 0.56 -6.67 -6.61
C ILE A 68 -0.75 -6.27 -7.27
N THR A 69 -0.77 -6.25 -8.61
CA THR A 69 -1.98 -6.01 -9.40
C THR A 69 -2.39 -7.23 -10.22
N ARG A 70 -3.69 -7.38 -10.47
CA ARG A 70 -4.28 -8.51 -11.22
C ARG A 70 -5.34 -8.01 -12.20
N GLY A 71 -5.60 -8.79 -13.25
CA GLY A 71 -6.57 -8.42 -14.29
C GLY A 71 -6.05 -7.32 -15.22
N GLY A 72 -6.91 -6.38 -15.60
CA GLY A 72 -6.57 -5.23 -16.44
C GLY A 72 -6.22 -5.57 -17.89
N GLN A 73 -6.65 -6.73 -18.39
CA GLN A 73 -6.29 -7.22 -19.72
C GLN A 73 -7.51 -7.75 -20.48
N GLY A 74 -7.54 -7.52 -21.79
CA GLY A 74 -8.64 -7.92 -22.65
C GLY A 74 -8.29 -7.82 -24.13
N ARG A 75 -9.14 -8.38 -24.99
CA ARG A 75 -9.00 -8.28 -26.46
C ARG A 75 -10.22 -7.66 -27.11
N ASN A 76 -11.41 -8.09 -26.70
CA ASN A 76 -12.68 -7.67 -27.29
C ASN A 76 -13.19 -6.40 -26.60
N ALA A 77 -14.16 -5.73 -27.21
CA ALA A 77 -14.85 -4.61 -26.56
C ALA A 77 -15.51 -5.09 -25.26
N GLY A 78 -15.33 -4.32 -24.17
CA GLY A 78 -15.78 -4.70 -22.84
C GLY A 78 -15.02 -3.99 -21.73
N ARG A 79 -15.40 -4.27 -20.49
CA ARG A 79 -14.74 -3.75 -19.28
C ARG A 79 -14.09 -4.91 -18.52
N TYR A 80 -12.80 -4.75 -18.23
CA TYR A 80 -11.96 -5.75 -17.59
C TYR A 80 -11.44 -5.18 -16.27
N ALA A 81 -11.84 -5.80 -15.15
CA ALA A 81 -11.43 -5.36 -13.82
C ALA A 81 -9.90 -5.41 -13.67
N HIS A 82 -9.33 -4.38 -13.05
CA HIS A 82 -7.93 -4.34 -12.65
C HIS A 82 -7.88 -4.08 -11.14
N THR A 83 -7.39 -5.04 -10.37
CA THR A 83 -7.44 -4.98 -8.91
C THR A 83 -6.03 -4.92 -8.33
N ALA A 84 -5.89 -4.27 -7.18
CA ALA A 84 -4.65 -4.24 -6.40
C ALA A 84 -4.87 -4.94 -5.06
N SER A 85 -3.83 -5.60 -4.56
CA SER A 85 -3.87 -6.30 -3.27
C SER A 85 -2.45 -6.44 -2.71
N GLY A 86 -2.33 -6.66 -1.41
CA GLY A 86 -1.03 -6.84 -0.76
C GLY A 86 -1.03 -6.29 0.65
N GLY A 87 0.16 -6.05 1.18
CA GLY A 87 0.35 -5.45 2.49
C GLY A 87 1.71 -4.75 2.59
N ASP A 88 1.87 -3.98 3.65
CA ASP A 88 3.11 -3.30 3.98
C ASP A 88 3.39 -3.31 5.49
N GLY A 89 4.66 -3.22 5.86
CA GLY A 89 5.11 -3.22 7.25
C GLY A 89 4.84 -1.90 7.98
N ASN A 90 4.83 -0.79 7.25
CA ASN A 90 4.69 0.57 7.77
C ASN A 90 3.33 1.18 7.46
N TYR A 91 2.59 0.61 6.49
CA TYR A 91 1.29 1.12 6.08
C TYR A 91 0.14 0.13 6.29
N ASP A 92 -0.98 0.65 6.77
CA ASP A 92 -2.29 0.02 6.67
C ASP A 92 -2.91 0.43 5.33
N LEU A 93 -3.01 -0.54 4.42
CA LEU A 93 -3.39 -0.31 3.03
C LEU A 93 -4.88 -0.51 2.80
N THR A 94 -5.48 0.46 2.11
CA THR A 94 -6.81 0.34 1.49
C THR A 94 -6.67 0.26 -0.02
N PHE A 95 -7.55 -0.50 -0.68
CA PHE A 95 -7.44 -0.77 -2.11
C PHE A 95 -8.66 -0.27 -2.87
N VAL A 96 -8.40 0.39 -4.00
CA VAL A 96 -9.40 0.84 -4.96
C VAL A 96 -9.12 0.17 -6.30
N ASP A 97 -10.14 -0.49 -6.84
CA ASP A 97 -10.05 -1.16 -8.12
C ASP A 97 -10.10 -0.17 -9.29
N GLY A 98 -9.29 -0.47 -10.31
CA GLY A 98 -9.33 0.16 -11.62
C GLY A 98 -10.00 -0.74 -12.66
N ALA A 99 -9.91 -0.34 -13.93
CA ALA A 99 -10.33 -1.17 -15.05
C ALA A 99 -9.68 -0.77 -16.37
N LEU A 100 -9.50 -1.76 -17.25
CA LEU A 100 -9.33 -1.54 -18.68
C LEU A 100 -10.72 -1.54 -19.36
N THR A 101 -11.05 -0.47 -20.07
CA THR A 101 -12.24 -0.39 -20.93
C THR A 101 -11.81 -0.41 -22.40
N ILE A 102 -12.31 -1.36 -23.16
CA ILE A 102 -12.12 -1.45 -24.61
C ILE A 102 -13.44 -1.07 -25.29
N ASP A 103 -13.47 0.07 -25.97
CA ASP A 103 -14.62 0.54 -26.73
C ASP A 103 -14.72 -0.19 -28.07
N LYS A 104 -15.94 -0.23 -28.64
CA LYS A 104 -16.15 -0.71 -30.00
C LYS A 104 -15.53 0.27 -30.99
N ALA A 105 -14.92 -0.26 -32.05
CA ALA A 105 -14.44 0.51 -33.20
C ALA A 105 -15.61 1.10 -34.01
#